data_AF-A0A453G6J2-F1
#
_entry.id   AF-A0A453G6J2-F1
#
_cell.length_a   1.000
_cell.length_b   1.000
_cell.length_c   1.000
_cell.angle_alpha   90.00
_cell.angle_beta   90.00
_cell.angle_gamma   90.00
#
_symmetry.space_group_name_H-M   'P 1'
#
loop_
_entity.id
_entity.type
_entity.pdbx_description
1 polymer ?
#
loop_
_entity_poly.entity_id
_entity_poly.type
_entity_poly.pdbx_seq_one_letter_code
_entity_poly.pdbx_strand_id
1 'polypeptide(L)'
;MRSSGVTSPTVTSSLLESVESGDLAKFGLIPEFIGRLPILVSLAALDEDQLVQVLTEPKNSLSRQYRKMFSLNNVKLHFTDGALRIVAKKAIVKNTGARGLRALLETILLEAMYEVAACSFL
;
A
#
# COMPACT_ATOMS: atom_id res chain seq x y z
N MET A 1 17.00 25.83 -14.83
CA MET A 1 15.99 26.10 -13.78
C MET A 1 15.03 24.92 -13.72
N ARG A 2 15.33 23.88 -12.93
CA ARG A 2 14.41 22.75 -12.73
C ARG A 2 13.45 23.13 -11.60
N SER A 3 12.24 23.54 -11.95
CA SER A 3 11.15 23.65 -10.99
C SER A 3 10.76 22.24 -10.54
N SER A 4 11.40 21.76 -9.50
CA SER A 4 10.90 20.67 -8.67
C SER A 4 9.69 21.18 -7.88
N GLY A 5 8.59 21.41 -8.60
CA GLY A 5 7.28 21.62 -8.01
C GLY A 5 6.81 20.29 -7.46
N VAL A 6 6.46 20.26 -6.18
CA VAL A 6 5.84 19.13 -5.51
C VAL A 6 4.58 18.74 -6.28
N THR A 7 4.67 17.76 -7.17
CA THR A 7 3.48 17.21 -7.84
C THR A 7 2.75 16.36 -6.81
N SER A 8 1.67 16.93 -6.27
CA SER A 8 0.77 16.20 -5.37
C SER A 8 0.25 14.94 -6.07
N PRO A 9 0.19 13.77 -5.40
CA PRO A 9 -0.22 12.49 -5.99
C PRO A 9 -1.57 12.56 -6.72
N THR A 10 -2.48 13.42 -6.26
CA THR A 10 -3.80 13.66 -6.87
C THR A 10 -3.74 14.40 -8.21
N VAL A 11 -2.74 15.28 -8.38
CA VAL A 11 -2.54 16.02 -9.64
C VAL A 11 -1.88 15.12 -10.68
N THR A 12 -1.00 14.22 -10.25
CA THR A 12 -0.43 13.22 -11.16
C THR A 12 -1.46 12.21 -11.65
N SER A 13 -2.38 11.75 -10.79
CA SER A 13 -3.41 10.78 -11.20
C SER A 13 -4.36 11.35 -12.26
N SER A 14 -4.76 12.61 -12.12
CA SER A 14 -5.61 13.30 -13.11
C SER A 14 -4.90 13.54 -14.45
N LEU A 15 -3.59 13.81 -14.43
CA LEU A 15 -2.78 13.90 -15.66
C LEU A 15 -2.60 12.54 -16.34
N LEU A 16 -2.56 11.45 -15.58
CA LEU A 16 -2.45 10.09 -16.12
C LEU A 16 -3.76 9.61 -16.75
N GLU A 17 -4.92 10.14 -16.34
CA GLU A 17 -6.22 9.86 -16.97
C GLU A 17 -6.33 10.45 -18.39
N SER A 18 -5.64 11.55 -18.67
CA SER A 18 -5.66 12.22 -19.98
C SER A 18 -4.56 11.76 -20.94
N VAL A 19 -3.85 10.66 -20.63
CA VAL A 19 -2.73 10.18 -21.45
C VAL A 19 -3.22 9.64 -22.79
N GLU A 20 -2.61 10.10 -23.88
CA GLU A 20 -2.85 9.60 -25.23
C GLU A 20 -1.76 8.61 -25.68
N SER A 21 -2.08 7.79 -26.69
CA SER A 21 -1.13 6.85 -27.30
C SER A 21 0.11 7.53 -27.87
N GLY A 22 0.00 8.78 -28.32
CA GLY A 22 1.12 9.60 -28.78
C GLY A 22 2.13 9.94 -27.69
N ASP A 23 1.70 10.07 -26.43
CA ASP A 23 2.58 10.34 -25.30
C ASP A 23 3.37 9.09 -24.91
N LEU A 24 2.76 7.91 -25.00
CA LEU A 24 3.42 6.62 -24.81
C LEU A 24 4.53 6.40 -25.85
N ALA A 25 4.30 6.81 -27.10
CA ALA A 25 5.32 6.75 -28.15
C ALA A 25 6.51 7.68 -27.86
N LYS A 26 6.25 8.92 -27.41
CA LYS A 26 7.30 9.86 -26.96
C LYS A 26 8.05 9.35 -25.71
N PHE A 27 7.38 8.57 -24.87
CA PHE A 27 7.98 7.92 -23.71
C PHE A 27 8.95 6.78 -24.09
N GLY A 28 8.95 6.34 -25.36
CA GLY A 28 9.87 5.32 -25.89
C GLY A 28 9.20 3.97 -26.17
N LEU A 29 7.87 3.87 -26.09
CA LEU A 29 7.15 2.66 -26.48
C LEU A 29 6.95 2.60 -27.99
N ILE A 30 7.04 1.39 -28.56
CA ILE A 30 6.91 1.18 -30.00
C ILE A 30 5.43 1.32 -30.43
N PRO A 31 5.09 2.10 -31.48
CA PRO A 31 3.72 2.32 -31.92
C PRO A 31 2.94 1.03 -32.25
N GLU A 32 3.60 0.01 -32.80
CA GLU A 32 2.97 -1.27 -33.12
C GLU A 32 2.52 -2.04 -31.87
N PHE A 33 3.25 -1.87 -30.76
CA PHE A 33 2.91 -2.48 -29.47
C PHE A 33 1.75 -1.73 -28.81
N ILE A 34 1.77 -0.39 -28.84
CA ILE A 34 0.69 0.45 -28.31
C ILE A 34 -0.63 0.18 -29.07
N GLY A 35 -0.56 -0.02 -30.39
CA GLY A 35 -1.73 -0.36 -31.20
C GLY A 35 -2.40 -1.70 -30.86
N ARG A 36 -1.70 -2.61 -30.16
CA ARG A 36 -2.26 -3.88 -29.65
C ARG A 36 -2.87 -3.76 -28.26
N LEU A 37 -2.73 -2.62 -27.60
CA LEU A 37 -3.27 -2.34 -26.27
C LEU A 37 -4.35 -1.24 -26.36
N PRO A 38 -5.55 -1.57 -26.86
CA PRO A 38 -6.61 -0.58 -27.09
C PRO A 38 -7.24 -0.04 -25.79
N ILE A 39 -6.97 -0.66 -24.64
CA ILE A 39 -7.54 -0.29 -23.35
C ILE A 39 -6.43 0.30 -22.47
N LEU A 40 -6.53 1.58 -22.17
CA LEU A 40 -5.68 2.28 -21.22
C LEU A 40 -6.47 2.50 -19.92
N VAL A 41 -5.86 2.15 -18.79
CA VAL A 41 -6.43 2.40 -17.46
C VAL A 41 -5.36 3.04 -16.60
N SER A 42 -5.65 4.24 -16.09
CA SER A 42 -4.82 4.92 -15.10
C SER A 42 -5.19 4.45 -13.69
N LEU A 43 -4.21 4.43 -12.80
CA LEU A 43 -4.42 4.12 -11.39
C LEU A 43 -4.28 5.41 -10.58
N ALA A 44 -5.25 5.65 -9.69
CA ALA A 44 -5.18 6.73 -8.73
C ALA A 44 -4.18 6.42 -7.61
N ALA A 45 -3.58 7.48 -7.07
CA ALA A 45 -2.79 7.35 -5.85
C ALA A 45 -3.68 7.00 -4.66
N LEU A 46 -3.15 6.22 -3.71
CA LEU A 46 -3.89 5.81 -2.53
C LEU A 46 -3.90 6.91 -1.45
N ASP A 47 -5.08 7.20 -0.94
CA ASP A 47 -5.29 8.07 0.22
C ASP A 47 -5.14 7.33 1.56
N GLU A 48 -5.03 8.10 2.65
CA GLU A 48 -4.88 7.55 4.02
C GLU A 48 -6.05 6.61 4.38
N ASP A 49 -7.28 7.03 4.11
CA ASP A 49 -8.46 6.22 4.40
C ASP A 49 -8.53 4.96 3.51
N GLN A 50 -8.10 5.06 2.24
CA GLN A 50 -8.02 3.89 1.35
C GLN A 50 -6.97 2.88 1.84
N LEU A 51 -5.83 3.35 2.37
CA LEU A 51 -4.84 2.46 2.97
C LEU A 51 -5.38 1.77 4.23
N VAL A 52 -6.18 2.47 5.04
CA VAL A 52 -6.87 1.86 6.19
C VAL A 52 -7.87 0.79 5.72
N GLN A 53 -8.65 1.05 4.67
CA GLN A 53 -9.55 0.05 4.09
C GLN A 53 -8.79 -1.19 3.61
N VAL A 54 -7.66 -1.02 2.93
CA VAL A 54 -6.79 -2.13 2.49
C VAL A 54 -6.28 -2.96 3.69
N LEU A 55 -6.09 -2.35 4.86
CA LEU A 55 -5.68 -3.06 6.07
C LEU A 55 -6.80 -3.88 6.74
N THR A 56 -8.08 -3.58 6.50
CA THR A 56 -9.20 -4.13 7.28
C THR A 56 -10.23 -4.89 6.45
N GLU A 57 -10.68 -4.32 5.33
CA GLU A 57 -11.78 -4.82 4.52
C GLU A 57 -11.47 -6.08 3.70
N PRO A 58 -10.31 -6.20 3.00
CA PRO A 58 -10.13 -7.33 2.08
C PRO A 58 -10.08 -8.66 2.84
N LYS A 59 -10.56 -9.72 2.20
CA LYS A 59 -10.55 -11.08 2.78
C LYS A 59 -9.14 -11.50 3.23
N ASN A 60 -8.13 -11.07 2.48
CA ASN A 60 -6.71 -11.33 2.74
C ASN A 60 -5.98 -10.12 3.37
N SER A 61 -6.69 -9.29 4.15
CA SER A 61 -6.10 -8.13 4.79
C SER A 61 -5.01 -8.50 5.80
N LEU A 62 -4.02 -7.61 5.96
CA LEU A 62 -2.89 -7.84 6.87
C LEU A 62 -3.37 -8.02 8.32
N SER A 63 -4.37 -7.25 8.75
CA SER A 63 -4.95 -7.40 10.09
C SER A 63 -5.51 -8.81 10.35
N ARG A 64 -6.21 -9.41 9.38
CA ARG A 64 -6.73 -10.78 9.46
C ARG A 64 -5.63 -11.82 9.45
N GLN A 65 -4.60 -11.63 8.61
CA GLN A 65 -3.44 -12.52 8.53
C GLN A 65 -2.71 -12.59 9.88
N TYR A 66 -2.38 -11.42 10.46
CA TYR A 66 -1.72 -11.37 11.76
C TYR A 66 -2.62 -11.90 12.87
N ARG A 67 -3.92 -11.54 12.90
CA ARG A 67 -4.84 -12.09 13.91
C ARG A 67 -4.85 -13.61 13.88
N LYS A 68 -4.92 -14.23 12.70
CA LYS A 68 -4.88 -15.68 12.56
C LYS A 68 -3.53 -16.28 12.99
N MET A 69 -2.42 -15.63 12.66
CA MET A 69 -1.09 -16.06 13.07
C MET A 69 -0.91 -16.08 14.59
N PHE A 70 -1.37 -15.03 15.28
CA PHE A 70 -1.34 -14.97 16.75
C PHE A 70 -2.31 -15.96 17.40
N SER A 71 -3.46 -16.23 16.77
CA SER A 71 -4.42 -17.24 17.26
C SER A 71 -3.85 -18.66 17.27
N LEU A 72 -2.83 -18.98 16.46
CA LEU A 72 -2.14 -20.27 16.54
C LEU A 72 -1.44 -20.49 17.89
N ASN A 73 -1.02 -19.39 18.54
CA ASN A 73 -0.41 -19.40 19.87
C ASN A 73 -1.42 -19.08 20.99
N ASN A 74 -2.72 -19.22 20.72
CA ASN A 74 -3.81 -18.85 21.63
C ASN A 74 -3.81 -17.37 22.09
N VAL A 75 -3.15 -16.47 21.36
CA VAL A 75 -3.11 -15.03 21.65
C VAL A 75 -4.16 -14.28 20.81
N LYS A 76 -4.88 -13.34 21.44
CA LYS A 76 -5.85 -12.47 20.75
C LYS A 76 -5.22 -11.13 20.40
N LEU A 77 -5.00 -10.88 19.10
CA LEU A 77 -4.51 -9.59 18.60
C LEU A 77 -5.67 -8.66 18.23
N HIS A 78 -5.71 -7.49 18.87
CA HIS A 78 -6.66 -6.42 18.61
C HIS A 78 -5.95 -5.20 18.02
N PHE A 79 -6.39 -4.76 16.84
CA PHE A 79 -5.95 -3.50 16.24
C PHE A 79 -6.97 -2.41 16.59
N THR A 80 -6.48 -1.27 17.07
CA THR A 80 -7.30 -0.07 17.26
C THR A 80 -7.30 0.78 16.00
N ASP A 81 -8.40 1.48 15.73
CA ASP A 81 -8.53 2.31 14.53
C ASP A 81 -7.47 3.42 14.48
N GLY A 82 -7.11 3.98 15.64
CA GLY A 82 -6.03 4.95 15.75
C GLY A 82 -4.66 4.38 15.33
N ALA A 83 -4.36 3.13 15.70
CA ALA A 83 -3.11 2.49 15.29
C ALA A 83 -3.07 2.26 13.77
N LEU A 84 -4.18 1.79 13.18
CA LEU A 84 -4.28 1.58 11.73
C LEU A 84 -4.08 2.89 10.96
N ARG A 85 -4.68 3.99 11.44
CA ARG A 85 -4.52 5.32 10.85
C ARG A 85 -3.08 5.82 10.92
N ILE A 86 -2.41 5.67 12.06
CA ILE A 86 -0.99 6.03 12.21
C ILE A 86 -0.10 5.20 11.25
N VAL A 87 -0.37 3.91 11.11
CA VAL A 87 0.36 3.04 10.17
C VAL A 87 0.15 3.50 8.73
N ALA A 88 -1.07 3.83 8.33
CA ALA A 88 -1.39 4.36 7.00
C ALA A 88 -0.65 5.68 6.73
N LYS A 89 -0.70 6.62 7.68
CA LYS A 89 0.02 7.90 7.58
C LYS A 89 1.53 7.72 7.41
N LYS A 90 2.12 6.79 8.16
CA LYS A 90 3.56 6.47 8.08
C LYS A 90 3.94 5.81 6.74
N ALA A 91 3.02 5.05 6.14
CA ALA A 91 3.23 4.42 4.83
C ALA A 91 3.20 5.44 3.67
N ILE A 92 2.35 6.47 3.78
CA ILE A 92 2.31 7.59 2.83
C ILE A 92 3.63 8.38 2.88
N VAL A 93 4.12 8.73 4.07
CA VAL A 93 5.37 9.47 4.25
C VAL A 93 6.57 8.72 3.64
N LYS A 94 6.56 7.37 3.69
CA LYS A 94 7.61 6.54 3.08
C LYS A 94 7.46 6.36 1.56
N ASN A 95 6.40 6.87 0.92
CA ASN A 95 6.10 6.70 -0.50
C ASN A 95 6.04 5.23 -0.97
N THR A 96 5.79 4.30 -0.06
CA THR A 96 5.78 2.86 -0.35
C THR A 96 4.39 2.31 -0.68
N GLY A 97 3.34 3.13 -0.54
CA GLY A 97 1.94 2.75 -0.75
C GLY A 97 1.54 1.50 0.06
N ALA A 98 0.63 0.70 -0.50
CA ALA A 98 0.14 -0.54 0.13
C ALA A 98 1.23 -1.60 0.35
N ARG A 99 2.30 -1.59 -0.47
CA ARG A 99 3.41 -2.55 -0.37
C ARG A 99 4.23 -2.36 0.91
N GLY A 100 4.37 -1.12 1.38
CA GLY A 100 5.10 -0.79 2.61
C GLY A 100 4.36 -1.10 3.90
N LEU A 101 3.04 -1.28 3.85
CA LEU A 101 2.21 -1.55 5.04
C LEU A 101 2.64 -2.82 5.75
N ARG A 102 2.99 -3.88 5.00
CA ARG A 102 3.45 -5.14 5.57
C ARG A 102 4.76 -4.97 6.34
N ALA A 103 5.76 -4.33 5.74
CA ALA A 103 7.06 -4.12 6.38
C ALA A 103 6.94 -3.26 7.64
N LEU A 104 6.07 -2.25 7.62
CA LEU A 104 5.79 -1.42 8.79
C LEU A 104 5.15 -2.24 9.92
N LEU A 105 4.12 -3.05 9.62
CA LEU A 105 3.47 -3.90 10.60
C LEU A 105 4.43 -4.95 11.16
N GLU A 106 5.25 -5.56 10.32
CA GLU A 106 6.25 -6.54 10.72
C GLU A 106 7.26 -5.95 11.69
N THR A 107 7.76 -4.73 11.42
CA THR A 107 8.67 -4.03 12.32
C THR A 107 8.03 -3.76 13.69
N ILE A 108 6.74 -3.41 13.72
CA ILE A 108 6.02 -3.12 14.97
C ILE A 108 5.72 -4.40 15.75
N LEU A 109 5.35 -5.47 15.06
CA LEU A 109 4.93 -6.73 15.66
C LEU A 109 6.09 -7.67 15.97
N LEU A 110 7.32 -7.38 15.51
CA LEU A 110 8.49 -8.24 15.67
C LEU A 110 8.75 -8.58 17.15
N GLU A 111 8.75 -7.57 18.02
CA GLU A 111 8.98 -7.75 19.45
C GLU A 111 7.86 -8.58 20.10
N ALA A 112 6.60 -8.24 19.82
CA ALA A 112 5.45 -9.00 20.31
C ALA A 112 5.44 -10.45 19.81
N MET A 113 5.87 -10.71 18.57
CA MET A 113 5.98 -12.07 18.04
C MET A 113 7.07 -12.87 18.76
N TYR A 114 8.18 -12.24 19.12
CA TYR A 114 9.26 -12.87 19.88
C TYR A 114 8.80 -13.24 21.30
N GLU A 115 8.12 -12.33 22.00
CA GLU A 115 7.58 -12.58 23.34
C GLU A 115 6.53 -13.70 23.35
N VAL A 116 5.61 -13.71 22.37
CA VAL A 116 4.58 -14.76 22.25
C VAL A 116 5.20 -16.12 21.99
N ALA A 117 6.23 -16.20 21.15
CA ALA A 117 6.96 -17.43 20.90
C ALA A 117 7.66 -17.94 22.18
N ALA A 118 8.28 -17.05 22.96
CA ALA A 118 8.92 -17.41 24.22
C ALA A 118 7.91 -17.92 25.27
N CYS A 119 6.75 -17.27 25.39
CA CYS A 119 5.73 -17.64 26.38
C CYS A 119 5.01 -18.95 26.05
N SER A 120 4.96 -19.35 24.78
CA SER A 120 4.30 -20.61 24.35
C SER A 120 5.07 -21.88 24.76
N PHE A 121 6.30 -21.77 25.26
CA PHE A 121 7.14 -22.90 25.68
C PHE A 121 7.18 -23.14 27.19
N LEU A 122 6.47 -22.33 27.99
CA LEU A 122 6.25 -22.53 29.43
C LEU A 122 4.83 -23.03 29.70
#